data_AF-A0A350WYD0-F1
#
_entry.id   AF-A0A350WYD0-F1
#
_cell.length_a   1.000
_cell.length_b   1.000
_cell.length_c   1.000
_cell.angle_alpha   90.00
_cell.angle_beta   90.00
_cell.angle_gamma   90.00
#
_symmetry.space_group_name_H-M   'P 1'
#
loop_
_entity.id
_entity.type
_entity.pdbx_description
1 polymer ?
#
loop_
_entity_poly.entity_id
_entity_poly.type
_entity_poly.pdbx_seq_one_letter_code
_entity_poly.pdbx_strand_id
1 'polypeptide(L)'
;ADKGDEAAIELLDNVALQLAKSCAGCINALNFEGSVDVVLAGSVWVKPTSTFLVDAFKDYLASMAELPVNVEMLKLPPATGAVLWALELAHAKPVDIVMRDKVIAAVEDVFLKA
;
A
#
# COMPACT_ATOMS: atom_id res chain seq x y z
N ALA A 1 -21.14 -1.08 7.39
CA ALA A 1 -20.77 -2.50 7.26
C ALA A 1 -20.71 -3.19 8.62
N ASP A 2 -19.98 -2.65 9.60
CA ASP A 2 -19.66 -3.31 10.90
C ASP A 2 -20.85 -3.80 11.74
N LYS A 3 -22.07 -3.31 11.47
CA LYS A 3 -23.30 -3.76 12.12
C LYS A 3 -24.18 -4.66 11.24
N GLY A 4 -23.64 -5.23 10.16
CA GLY A 4 -24.39 -6.01 9.19
C GLY A 4 -25.25 -5.17 8.25
N ASP A 5 -24.92 -3.89 8.07
CA ASP A 5 -25.61 -3.00 7.13
C ASP A 5 -25.28 -3.41 5.69
N GLU A 6 -26.26 -4.05 5.04
CA GLU A 6 -26.14 -4.61 3.69
C GLU A 6 -25.80 -3.54 2.63
N ALA A 7 -26.42 -2.36 2.70
CA ALA A 7 -26.15 -1.28 1.74
C ALA A 7 -24.70 -0.79 1.87
N ALA A 8 -24.21 -0.66 3.10
CA ALA A 8 -22.82 -0.29 3.33
C ALA A 8 -21.84 -1.40 2.91
N ILE A 9 -22.21 -2.67 3.06
CA ILE A 9 -21.40 -3.81 2.60
C ILE A 9 -21.31 -3.82 1.08
N GLU A 10 -22.43 -3.65 0.38
CA GLU A 10 -22.48 -3.59 -1.09
C GLU A 10 -21.63 -2.44 -1.64
N LEU A 11 -21.69 -1.27 -1.00
CA LEU A 11 -20.83 -0.14 -1.36
C LEU A 11 -19.34 -0.45 -1.19
N LEU A 12 -18.94 -1.05 -0.07
CA LEU A 12 -17.55 -1.42 0.17
C LEU A 12 -17.06 -2.50 -0.80
N ASP A 13 -17.92 -3.46 -1.14
CA ASP A 13 -17.61 -4.52 -2.11
C ASP A 13 -17.39 -3.93 -3.51
N ASN A 14 -18.27 -3.03 -3.93
CA ASN A 14 -18.11 -2.32 -5.19
C ASN A 14 -16.81 -1.49 -5.22
N VAL A 15 -16.50 -0.78 -4.14
CA VAL A 15 -15.25 -0.03 -4.00
C VAL A 15 -14.04 -0.96 -4.09
N ALA A 16 -14.05 -2.10 -3.39
CA ALA A 16 -12.99 -3.10 -3.45
C ALA A 16 -12.78 -3.59 -4.89
N LEU A 17 -13.86 -3.91 -5.61
CA LEU A 17 -13.83 -4.34 -7.00
C LEU A 17 -13.20 -3.29 -7.93
N GLN A 18 -13.57 -2.02 -7.81
CA GLN A 18 -13.01 -0.96 -8.66
C GLN A 18 -11.53 -0.72 -8.37
N LEU A 19 -11.12 -0.74 -7.09
CA LEU A 19 -9.72 -0.61 -6.69
C LEU A 19 -8.89 -1.79 -7.20
N ALA A 20 -9.40 -3.01 -7.09
CA ALA A 20 -8.76 -4.21 -7.60
C ALA A 20 -8.60 -4.18 -9.12
N LYS A 21 -9.63 -3.76 -9.86
CA LYS A 21 -9.55 -3.58 -11.33
C LYS A 21 -8.46 -2.60 -11.74
N SER A 22 -8.38 -1.46 -11.06
CA SER A 22 -7.34 -0.46 -11.34
C SER A 22 -5.95 -1.03 -11.08
N CYS A 23 -5.77 -1.76 -9.97
CA CYS A 23 -4.49 -2.35 -9.61
C CYS A 23 -4.09 -3.49 -10.54
N ALA A 24 -4.98 -4.44 -10.82
CA ALA A 24 -4.77 -5.54 -11.75
C ALA A 24 -4.46 -5.03 -13.16
N GLY A 25 -5.16 -3.99 -13.62
CA GLY A 25 -4.87 -3.34 -14.90
C GLY A 25 -3.43 -2.85 -14.98
N CYS A 26 -2.92 -2.21 -13.92
CA CYS A 26 -1.51 -1.82 -13.84
C CYS A 26 -0.57 -3.04 -13.82
N ILE A 27 -0.87 -4.06 -13.01
CA ILE A 27 -0.02 -5.26 -12.91
C ILE A 27 0.10 -5.97 -14.26
N ASN A 28 -1.01 -6.12 -14.97
CA ASN A 28 -1.02 -6.86 -16.23
C ASN A 28 -0.46 -6.03 -17.41
N ALA A 29 -0.53 -4.70 -17.32
CA ALA A 29 -0.02 -3.81 -18.37
C ALA A 29 1.45 -3.40 -18.17
N LEU A 30 1.95 -3.48 -16.94
CA LEU A 30 3.35 -3.23 -16.63
C LEU A 30 4.09 -4.57 -16.68
N ASN A 31 5.21 -4.64 -17.40
CA ASN A 31 6.01 -5.85 -17.59
C ASN A 31 6.76 -6.26 -16.31
N PHE A 32 6.04 -6.59 -15.24
CA PHE A 32 6.61 -7.17 -14.03
C PHE A 32 7.03 -8.63 -14.28
N GLU A 33 8.03 -9.09 -13.54
CA GLU A 33 8.47 -10.49 -13.56
C GLU A 33 8.35 -11.09 -12.16
N GLY A 34 7.99 -12.37 -12.07
CA GLY A 34 7.87 -13.08 -10.80
C GLY A 34 6.59 -12.73 -10.04
N SER A 35 6.72 -12.02 -8.92
CA SER A 35 5.61 -11.60 -8.05
C SER A 35 5.61 -10.08 -7.86
N VAL A 36 4.42 -9.51 -7.66
CA VAL A 36 4.26 -8.06 -7.46
C VAL A 36 3.85 -7.76 -6.02
N ASP A 37 4.62 -6.90 -5.37
CA ASP A 37 4.25 -6.36 -4.06
C ASP A 37 3.32 -5.16 -4.23
N VAL A 38 2.14 -5.23 -3.63
CA VAL A 38 1.14 -4.15 -3.60
C VAL A 38 1.09 -3.58 -2.21
N VAL A 39 1.59 -2.34 -2.06
CA VAL A 39 1.62 -1.65 -0.76
C VAL A 39 0.41 -0.74 -0.61
N LEU A 40 -0.48 -1.07 0.32
CA LEU A 40 -1.66 -0.28 0.67
C LEU A 40 -1.27 0.89 1.57
N ALA A 41 -1.57 2.11 1.14
CA ALA A 41 -1.29 3.34 1.85
C ALA A 41 -2.51 4.25 1.93
N GLY A 42 -2.73 4.88 3.08
CA GLY A 42 -3.81 5.84 3.31
C GLY A 42 -4.80 5.40 4.38
N SER A 43 -5.56 6.36 4.90
CA SER A 43 -6.49 6.15 6.02
C SER A 43 -7.58 5.13 5.73
N VAL A 44 -7.98 4.99 4.46
CA VAL A 44 -9.00 4.02 4.01
C VAL A 44 -8.57 2.58 4.25
N TRP A 45 -7.27 2.31 4.31
CA TRP A 45 -6.73 0.96 4.54
C TRP A 45 -6.31 0.74 5.99
N VAL A 46 -5.70 1.76 6.60
CA VAL A 46 -5.00 1.62 7.89
C VAL A 46 -5.89 1.92 9.10
N LYS A 47 -6.95 2.72 8.94
CA LYS A 47 -7.83 3.15 10.04
C LYS A 47 -9.11 2.35 10.26
N PRO A 48 -9.70 1.62 9.28
CA PRO A 48 -10.92 0.87 9.55
C PRO A 48 -10.69 -0.24 10.57
N THR A 49 -11.69 -0.44 11.43
CA THR A 49 -11.79 -1.58 12.34
C THR A 49 -12.17 -2.87 11.63
N SER A 50 -12.81 -2.75 10.47
CA SER A 50 -13.25 -3.87 9.64
C SER A 50 -12.23 -4.20 8.56
N THR A 51 -11.95 -5.49 8.38
CA THR A 51 -11.08 -6.01 7.32
C THR A 51 -11.81 -6.19 5.99
N PHE A 52 -13.14 -6.01 5.95
CA PHE A 52 -13.99 -6.33 4.80
C PHE A 52 -13.46 -5.75 3.48
N LEU A 53 -13.11 -4.47 3.46
CA LEU A 53 -12.61 -3.81 2.25
C LEU A 53 -11.27 -4.40 1.79
N VAL A 54 -10.37 -4.69 2.73
CA VAL A 54 -9.03 -5.23 2.44
C VAL A 54 -9.15 -6.66 1.93
N ASP A 55 -10.00 -7.47 2.55
CA ASP A 55 -10.19 -8.87 2.21
C ASP A 55 -10.85 -8.99 0.83
N ALA A 56 -11.95 -8.26 0.59
CA ALA A 56 -12.59 -8.21 -0.72
C ALA A 56 -11.64 -7.70 -1.82
N PHE A 57 -10.82 -6.69 -1.51
CA PHE A 57 -9.82 -6.18 -2.46
C PHE A 57 -8.79 -7.26 -2.81
N LYS A 58 -8.27 -8.00 -1.82
CA LYS A 58 -7.30 -9.09 -2.04
C LYS A 58 -7.89 -10.20 -2.90
N ASP A 59 -9.13 -10.59 -2.63
CA ASP A 59 -9.82 -11.65 -3.37
C ASP A 59 -10.03 -11.23 -4.84
N TYR A 60 -10.56 -10.03 -5.07
CA TYR A 60 -10.74 -9.51 -6.41
C TYR A 60 -9.41 -9.37 -7.16
N LEU A 61 -8.39 -8.82 -6.51
CA LEU A 61 -7.08 -8.64 -7.12
C LEU A 61 -6.45 -9.99 -7.51
N ALA A 62 -6.48 -10.98 -6.62
CA ALA A 62 -5.95 -12.31 -6.88
C ALA A 62 -6.68 -13.02 -8.04
N SER A 63 -7.97 -12.72 -8.25
CA SER A 63 -8.75 -13.27 -9.36
C SER A 63 -8.46 -12.63 -10.72
N MET A 64 -7.83 -11.45 -10.76
CA MET A 64 -7.65 -10.64 -11.98
C MET A 64 -6.18 -10.43 -12.37
N ALA A 65 -5.25 -10.50 -11.42
CA ALA A 65 -3.83 -10.33 -11.68
C ALA A 65 -3.26 -11.59 -12.36
N GLU A 66 -2.46 -11.38 -13.41
CA GLU A 66 -1.80 -12.49 -14.14
C GLU A 66 -0.55 -13.02 -13.42
N LEU A 67 -0.07 -12.28 -12.40
CA LEU A 67 1.08 -12.64 -11.58
C LEU A 67 0.68 -12.80 -10.11
N PRO A 68 1.41 -13.63 -9.34
CA PRO A 68 1.26 -13.66 -7.88
C PRO A 68 1.43 -12.27 -7.27
N VAL A 69 0.51 -11.89 -6.38
CA VAL A 69 0.50 -10.61 -5.69
C VAL A 69 0.71 -10.79 -4.19
N ASN A 70 1.61 -9.99 -3.60
CA ASN A 70 1.76 -9.89 -2.15
C ASN A 70 1.21 -8.54 -1.70
N VAL A 71 0.09 -8.55 -0.97
CA VAL A 71 -0.55 -7.32 -0.50
C VAL A 71 -0.10 -7.02 0.93
N GLU A 72 0.61 -5.91 1.12
CA GLU A 72 1.10 -5.46 2.43
C GLU A 72 0.61 -4.05 2.77
N MET A 73 0.47 -3.75 4.07
CA MET A 73 0.22 -2.39 4.54
C MET A 73 1.53 -1.60 4.62
N LEU A 74 1.49 -0.32 4.30
CA LEU A 74 2.62 0.57 4.49
C LEU A 74 2.99 0.67 5.99
N LYS A 75 4.22 0.29 6.32
CA LYS A 75 4.72 0.22 7.70
C LYS A 75 5.33 1.53 8.21
N LEU A 76 5.82 2.37 7.30
CA LEU A 76 6.54 3.61 7.60
C LEU A 76 5.80 4.82 7.03
N PRO A 77 5.90 6.02 7.63
CA PRO A 77 5.30 7.21 7.05
C PRO A 77 5.79 7.45 5.61
N PRO A 78 4.92 7.89 4.67
CA PRO A 78 5.33 8.18 3.28
C PRO A 78 6.49 9.18 3.17
N ALA A 79 6.60 10.09 4.16
CA ALA A 79 7.71 11.05 4.26
C ALA A 79 9.08 10.37 4.30
N THR A 80 9.19 9.18 4.88
CA THR A 80 10.44 8.39 4.90
C THR A 80 10.94 8.12 3.49
N GLY A 81 10.06 7.65 2.59
CA GLY A 81 10.41 7.39 1.20
C GLY A 81 10.81 8.66 0.45
N ALA A 82 10.12 9.76 0.68
CA ALA A 82 10.44 11.04 0.06
C ALA A 82 11.84 11.56 0.44
N VAL A 83 12.22 11.45 1.71
CA VAL A 83 13.55 11.87 2.19
C VAL A 83 14.64 10.97 1.62
N LEU A 84 14.44 9.65 1.63
CA LEU A 84 15.39 8.71 1.03
C LEU A 84 15.60 9.02 -0.45
N TRP A 85 14.52 9.20 -1.21
CA TRP A 85 14.62 9.50 -2.64
C TRP A 85 15.34 10.83 -2.92
N ALA A 86 15.08 11.87 -2.12
CA ALA A 86 15.79 13.14 -2.24
C ALA A 86 17.31 13.00 -2.02
N LEU A 87 17.74 12.16 -1.07
CA LEU A 87 19.15 11.86 -0.85
C LEU A 87 19.77 11.12 -2.04
N GLU A 88 19.05 10.16 -2.63
CA GLU A 88 19.54 9.43 -3.80
C GLU A 88 19.73 10.35 -5.00
N LEU A 89 18.79 11.27 -5.22
CA LEU A 89 18.88 12.29 -6.27
C LEU A 89 20.05 13.24 -6.03
N ALA A 90 20.27 13.69 -4.79
CA ALA A 90 21.33 14.62 -4.45
C ALA A 90 22.73 14.00 -4.59
N HIS A 91 22.85 12.68 -4.36
CA HIS A 91 24.13 11.98 -4.38
C HIS A 91 24.35 11.09 -5.60
N ALA A 92 23.36 10.99 -6.51
CA ALA A 92 23.35 10.12 -7.68
C ALA A 92 23.72 8.65 -7.35
N LYS A 93 23.37 8.19 -6.14
CA LYS A 93 23.64 6.84 -5.67
C LYS A 93 22.59 6.41 -4.64
N PRO A 94 22.31 5.11 -4.50
CA PRO A 94 21.42 4.60 -3.47
C PRO A 94 21.88 5.00 -2.06
N VAL A 95 20.91 5.21 -1.16
CA VAL A 95 21.22 5.46 0.26
C VAL A 95 21.77 4.17 0.89
N ASP A 96 22.88 4.26 1.61
CA ASP A 96 23.41 3.12 2.36
C ASP A 96 22.52 2.77 3.57
N ILE A 97 22.69 1.56 4.10
CA ILE A 97 21.84 1.05 5.19
C ILE A 97 21.91 1.93 6.45
N VAL A 98 23.10 2.47 6.77
CA VAL A 98 23.30 3.29 7.97
C VAL A 98 22.54 4.60 7.86
N MET A 99 22.58 5.23 6.69
CA MET A 99 21.83 6.46 6.44
C MET A 99 20.32 6.19 6.34
N ARG A 100 19.92 5.07 5.75
CA ARG A 100 18.51 4.65 5.70
C ARG A 100 17.92 4.52 7.10
N ASP A 101 18.61 3.84 8.01
CA ASP A 101 18.14 3.64 9.39
C ASP A 101 18.04 4.96 10.15
N LYS A 102 18.98 5.88 9.92
CA LYS A 102 18.94 7.24 10.51
C LYS A 102 17.72 8.02 10.04
N VAL A 103 17.39 7.95 8.75
CA VAL A 103 16.20 8.63 8.20
C VAL A 103 14.92 8.04 8.78
N ILE A 104 14.82 6.70 8.86
CA ILE A 104 13.66 6.03 9.46
C ILE A 104 13.46 6.51 10.90
N ALA A 105 14.50 6.43 11.73
CA ALA A 105 14.43 6.84 13.13
C ALA A 105 14.06 8.33 13.29
N ALA A 106 14.63 9.20 12.46
CA ALA A 106 14.35 10.64 12.51
C ALA A 106 12.89 10.96 12.12
N VAL A 107 12.36 10.31 11.09
CA VAL A 107 10.97 10.53 10.65
C VAL A 107 10.01 9.96 11.69
N GLU A 108 10.26 8.76 12.23
CA GLU A 108 9.42 8.18 13.28
C GLU A 108 9.35 9.06 14.53
N ASP A 109 10.47 9.65 14.97
CA ASP A 109 10.50 10.56 16.11
C ASP A 109 9.61 11.79 15.90
N VAL A 110 9.60 12.34 14.68
CA VAL A 110 8.73 13.48 14.32
C VAL A 110 7.25 13.09 14.34
N PHE A 111 6.91 11.91 13.80
CA PHE A 111 5.52 11.44 13.72
C PHE A 111 4.97 10.95 15.05
N LEU A 112 5.81 10.48 15.98
CA LEU A 112 5.39 10.10 17.34
C LEU A 112 5.19 11.31 18.26
N LYS A 113 5.82 12.45 17.93
CA LYS A 113 5.71 13.70 18.70
C LYS A 113 4.63 14.66 18.18
N ALA A 114 4.04 14.37 17.03
CA ALA A 114 2.98 15.15 16.39
C ALA A 114 1.59 14.64 16.80
#